data_AF-A0A822EVF6-F1
#
_entry.id   AF-A0A822EVF6-F1
#
_cell.length_a   1.000
_cell.length_b   1.000
_cell.length_c   1.000
_cell.angle_alpha   90.00
_cell.angle_beta   90.00
_cell.angle_gamma   90.00
#
_symmetry.space_group_name_H-M   'P 1'
#
loop_
_entity.id
_entity.type
_entity.pdbx_description
1 polymer ?
#
loop_
_entity_poly.entity_id
_entity_poly.type
_entity_poly.pdbx_seq_one_letter_code
_entity_poly.pdbx_strand_id
1 'polypeptide(L)'
;MRDLSHQQILEAERQKVSMYLSLQNRIIINISGVRFETYKSTLEAYPNTLLGNAERRKYYYDNILDEYFFDRHRGCFEAILYYYQSKGRLRRPNLVPLDTFLEEITFFDLDQDAFAQVRKDENLKEVEKTQLPRNRCRRFALLRVLRCARIFKFYRVFKNIKTMRVLVVTVKESMPDFLVLAVTLMLMAFLFGTAAYLIEGTNDNSALDSIPKATYWGIVTLTSVG
;
A
#
# COMPACT_ATOMS: atom_id res chain seq x y z
N MET A 1 24.06 -53.54 -49.93
CA MET A 1 22.63 -53.39 -49.56
C MET A 1 22.34 -53.63 -48.07
N ARG A 2 23.12 -54.43 -47.31
CA ARG A 2 22.88 -54.65 -45.86
C ARG A 2 23.22 -53.45 -44.96
N ASP A 3 24.20 -52.61 -45.33
CA ASP A 3 24.65 -51.50 -44.47
C ASP A 3 23.65 -50.33 -44.34
N LEU A 4 22.88 -50.04 -45.39
CA LEU A 4 21.84 -49.00 -45.32
C LEU A 4 20.73 -49.36 -44.33
N SER A 5 20.39 -50.66 -44.21
CA SER A 5 19.38 -51.11 -43.24
C SER A 5 19.85 -50.96 -41.79
N HIS A 6 21.15 -51.17 -41.54
CA HIS A 6 21.71 -51.08 -40.19
C HIS A 6 21.86 -49.63 -39.72
N GLN A 7 22.18 -48.70 -40.64
CA GLN A 7 22.17 -47.26 -40.35
C GLN A 7 20.76 -46.73 -40.07
N GLN A 8 19.77 -47.16 -40.85
CA GLN A 8 18.37 -46.78 -40.62
C GLN A 8 17.83 -47.29 -39.27
N ILE A 9 18.20 -48.50 -38.86
CA ILE A 9 17.85 -49.05 -37.54
C ILE A 9 18.48 -48.23 -36.41
N LEU A 10 19.76 -47.89 -36.52
CA LEU A 10 20.47 -47.09 -35.51
C LEU A 10 19.92 -45.65 -35.40
N GLU A 11 19.50 -45.05 -36.51
CA GLU A 11 18.84 -43.74 -36.51
C GLU A 11 17.45 -43.80 -35.86
N ALA A 12 16.66 -44.84 -36.15
CA ALA A 12 15.37 -45.07 -35.52
C ALA A 12 15.50 -45.32 -34.01
N GLU A 13 16.52 -46.06 -33.57
CA GLU A 13 16.83 -46.26 -32.15
C GLU A 13 17.27 -44.96 -31.47
N ARG A 14 18.10 -44.14 -32.11
CA ARG A 14 18.47 -42.80 -31.59
C ARG A 14 17.26 -41.88 -31.45
N GLN A 15 16.36 -41.88 -32.44
CA GLN A 15 15.12 -41.11 -32.36
C GLN A 15 14.20 -41.61 -31.24
N LYS A 16 14.07 -42.93 -31.06
CA LYS A 16 13.31 -43.51 -29.92
C LYS A 16 13.92 -43.16 -28.58
N VAL A 17 15.24 -43.25 -28.42
CA VAL A 17 15.95 -42.89 -27.19
C VAL A 17 15.81 -41.39 -26.90
N SER A 18 15.98 -40.53 -27.92
CA SER A 18 15.76 -39.08 -27.79
C SER A 18 14.31 -38.76 -27.42
N MET A 19 13.33 -39.47 -27.99
CA MET A 19 11.92 -39.34 -27.65
C MET A 19 11.64 -39.77 -26.20
N TYR A 20 12.16 -40.91 -25.75
CA TYR A 20 12.06 -41.38 -24.36
C TYR A 20 12.69 -40.41 -23.36
N LEU A 21 13.88 -39.88 -23.68
CA LEU A 21 14.54 -38.85 -22.86
C LEU A 21 13.73 -37.55 -22.84
N SER A 22 13.08 -37.18 -23.95
CA SER A 22 12.20 -36.00 -23.98
C SER A 22 10.93 -36.18 -23.16
N LEU A 23 10.42 -37.42 -23.03
CA LEU A 23 9.25 -37.77 -22.22
C LEU A 23 9.60 -37.77 -20.71
N GLN A 24 10.77 -38.29 -20.33
CA GLN A 24 11.26 -38.22 -18.94
C GLN A 24 11.61 -36.80 -18.48
N ASN A 25 11.70 -35.84 -19.40
CA ASN A 25 12.07 -34.46 -19.10
C ASN A 25 10.87 -33.52 -18.98
N ARG A 26 9.64 -34.06 -19.00
CA ARG A 26 8.42 -33.30 -18.79
C ARG A 26 8.09 -33.22 -17.31
N ILE A 27 7.51 -32.09 -16.90
CA ILE A 27 7.04 -31.82 -15.56
C ILE A 27 5.56 -31.45 -15.65
N ILE A 28 4.76 -32.04 -14.78
CA ILE A 28 3.34 -31.73 -14.61
C ILE A 28 3.20 -30.74 -13.46
N ILE A 29 2.49 -29.64 -13.73
CA ILE A 29 2.17 -28.61 -12.75
C ILE A 29 0.65 -28.49 -12.69
N ASN A 30 0.09 -28.86 -11.55
CA ASN A 30 -1.33 -28.77 -11.26
C ASN A 30 -1.65 -27.47 -10.51
N ILE A 31 -2.39 -26.57 -11.15
CA ILE A 31 -2.86 -25.32 -10.57
C ILE A 31 -4.33 -25.47 -10.22
N SER A 32 -4.63 -25.67 -8.94
CA SER A 32 -5.99 -25.79 -8.42
C SER A 32 -6.86 -26.78 -9.20
N GLY A 33 -6.29 -27.87 -9.71
CA GLY A 33 -6.97 -28.90 -10.50
C GLY A 33 -6.74 -28.84 -12.02
N VAL A 34 -6.15 -27.76 -12.56
CA VAL A 34 -5.80 -27.65 -13.99
C VAL A 34 -4.34 -28.07 -14.18
N ARG A 35 -4.11 -29.10 -15.00
CA ARG A 35 -2.76 -29.61 -15.27
C ARG A 35 -2.13 -28.92 -16.47
N PHE A 36 -0.92 -28.44 -16.26
CA PHE A 36 -0.04 -27.88 -17.26
C PHE A 36 1.18 -28.78 -17.40
N GLU A 37 1.63 -29.00 -18.63
CA GLU A 37 2.83 -29.77 -18.92
C GLU A 37 3.88 -28.90 -19.58
N THR A 38 5.12 -29.02 -19.15
CA THR A 38 6.26 -28.32 -19.77
C THR A 38 7.54 -29.12 -19.61
N TYR A 39 8.62 -28.69 -20.27
CA TYR A 39 9.94 -29.30 -20.12
C TYR A 39 10.66 -28.73 -18.89
N LYS A 40 11.38 -29.59 -18.18
CA LYS A 40 12.23 -29.19 -17.04
C LYS A 40 13.24 -28.11 -17.42
N SER A 41 13.84 -28.23 -18.61
CA SER A 41 14.78 -27.26 -19.17
C SER A 41 14.18 -25.86 -19.37
N THR A 42 12.88 -25.79 -19.67
CA THR A 42 12.16 -24.51 -19.83
C THR A 42 12.09 -23.75 -18.51
N LEU A 43 11.90 -24.45 -17.39
CA LEU A 43 11.87 -23.83 -16.06
C LEU A 43 13.29 -23.48 -15.58
N GLU A 44 14.25 -24.37 -15.82
CA GLU A 44 15.65 -24.21 -15.41
C GLU A 44 16.36 -23.03 -16.11
N ALA A 45 15.80 -22.51 -17.21
CA ALA A 45 16.27 -21.27 -17.83
C ALA A 45 16.21 -20.05 -16.89
N TYR A 46 15.36 -20.09 -15.86
CA TYR A 46 15.18 -19.00 -14.88
C TYR A 46 15.36 -19.53 -13.44
N PRO A 47 16.59 -19.86 -13.02
CA PRO A 47 16.85 -20.56 -11.76
C PRO A 47 16.54 -19.75 -10.50
N ASN A 48 16.40 -18.42 -10.61
CA ASN A 48 16.06 -17.55 -9.48
C ASN A 48 14.56 -17.59 -9.12
N THR A 49 13.73 -18.06 -10.05
CA THR A 49 12.28 -18.16 -9.86
C THR A 49 11.89 -19.39 -9.03
N LEU A 50 10.67 -19.40 -8.48
CA LEU A 50 10.17 -20.53 -7.69
C LEU A 50 10.18 -21.84 -8.49
N LEU A 51 9.68 -21.81 -9.73
CA LEU A 51 9.59 -23.01 -10.57
C LEU A 51 10.94 -23.40 -11.19
N GLY A 52 11.84 -22.44 -11.44
CA GLY A 52 13.16 -22.76 -11.98
C GLY A 52 14.09 -23.40 -10.97
N ASN A 53 13.97 -23.02 -9.69
CA ASN A 53 14.77 -23.60 -8.61
C ASN A 53 14.21 -24.97 -8.16
N ALA A 54 15.00 -26.03 -8.39
CA ALA A 54 14.62 -27.40 -8.04
C ALA A 54 14.30 -27.59 -6.55
N GLU A 55 15.09 -26.99 -5.66
CA GLU A 55 14.90 -27.10 -4.20
C GLU A 55 13.62 -26.39 -3.76
N ARG A 56 13.31 -25.24 -4.36
CA ARG A 56 12.12 -24.47 -4.01
C ARG A 56 10.83 -25.11 -4.51
N ARG A 57 10.82 -25.62 -5.74
CA ARG A 57 9.62 -26.31 -6.26
C ARG A 57 9.37 -27.65 -5.57
N LYS A 58 10.41 -28.32 -5.04
CA LYS A 58 10.30 -29.60 -4.34
C LYS A 58 9.30 -29.57 -3.17
N TYR A 59 9.14 -28.43 -2.50
CA TYR A 59 8.14 -28.26 -1.43
C TYR A 59 6.68 -28.44 -1.89
N TYR A 60 6.41 -28.29 -3.18
CA TYR A 60 5.08 -28.39 -3.78
C TYR A 60 4.87 -29.71 -4.55
N TYR A 61 5.82 -30.63 -4.47
CA TYR A 61 5.77 -31.88 -5.20
C TYR A 61 4.94 -32.93 -4.46
N ASP A 62 3.93 -33.47 -5.14
CA ASP A 62 3.15 -34.61 -4.70
C ASP A 62 3.79 -35.90 -5.26
N ASN A 63 4.29 -36.76 -4.37
CA ASN A 63 4.95 -38.01 -4.72
C ASN A 63 3.99 -39.13 -5.15
N ILE A 64 2.70 -39.00 -4.84
CA ILE A 64 1.68 -39.99 -5.22
C ILE A 64 1.24 -39.74 -6.65
N LEU A 65 1.00 -38.47 -6.99
CA LEU A 65 0.48 -38.05 -8.29
C LEU A 65 1.59 -37.67 -9.29
N ASP A 66 2.85 -37.63 -8.86
CA ASP A 66 4.01 -37.22 -9.64
C ASP A 66 3.80 -35.85 -10.32
N GLU A 67 3.24 -34.90 -9.56
CA GLU A 67 2.93 -33.55 -10.04
C GLU A 67 3.26 -32.49 -8.99
N TYR A 68 3.52 -31.26 -9.44
CA TYR A 68 3.64 -30.11 -8.54
C TYR A 68 2.27 -29.46 -8.35
N PHE A 69 1.78 -29.38 -7.12
CA PHE A 69 0.46 -28.83 -6.82
C PHE A 69 0.53 -27.42 -6.23
N PHE A 70 -0.28 -26.51 -6.77
CA PHE A 70 -0.43 -25.15 -6.28
C PHE A 70 -1.91 -24.77 -6.19
N ASP A 71 -2.37 -24.39 -4.99
CA ASP A 71 -3.71 -23.83 -4.77
C ASP A 71 -3.71 -22.32 -5.09
N ARG A 72 -3.64 -21.99 -6.39
CA ARG A 72 -3.42 -20.63 -6.92
C ARG A 72 -4.36 -20.29 -8.09
N HIS A 73 -4.26 -19.07 -8.61
CA HIS A 73 -5.18 -18.60 -9.66
C HIS A 73 -4.87 -19.22 -11.04
N ARG A 74 -5.76 -20.11 -11.50
CA ARG A 74 -5.64 -20.87 -12.77
C ARG A 74 -5.38 -19.97 -13.99
N GLY A 75 -6.16 -18.90 -14.13
CA GLY A 75 -6.08 -18.01 -15.29
C GLY A 75 -4.78 -17.19 -15.37
N CYS A 76 -4.04 -17.05 -14.27
CA CYS A 76 -2.76 -16.34 -14.28
C CYS A 76 -1.62 -17.25 -14.76
N PHE A 77 -1.72 -18.54 -14.47
CA PHE A 77 -0.62 -19.47 -14.67
C PHE A 77 -0.27 -19.68 -16.13
N GLU A 78 -1.23 -19.57 -17.05
CA GLU A 78 -0.97 -19.63 -18.49
C GLU A 78 0.06 -18.56 -18.92
N ALA A 79 -0.11 -17.33 -18.45
CA ALA A 79 0.83 -16.24 -18.71
C ALA A 79 2.19 -16.45 -18.03
N ILE A 80 2.19 -17.01 -16.82
CA ILE A 80 3.42 -17.34 -16.09
C ILE A 80 4.20 -18.43 -16.83
N LEU A 81 3.53 -19.49 -17.27
CA LEU A 81 4.17 -20.56 -18.03
C LEU A 81 4.69 -20.05 -19.37
N TYR A 82 3.92 -19.20 -20.04
CA TYR A 82 4.33 -18.55 -21.28
C TYR A 82 5.58 -17.68 -21.09
N TYR A 83 5.79 -17.05 -19.93
CA TYR A 83 7.01 -16.31 -19.64
C TYR A 83 8.27 -17.20 -19.74
N TYR A 84 8.23 -18.42 -19.21
CA TYR A 84 9.34 -19.37 -19.35
C TYR A 84 9.52 -19.82 -20.80
N GLN A 85 8.43 -20.14 -21.50
CA GLN A 85 8.47 -20.64 -22.88
C GLN A 85 8.96 -19.58 -23.88
N SER A 86 8.53 -18.33 -23.71
CA SER A 86 8.87 -17.20 -24.58
C SER A 86 10.22 -16.55 -24.26
N LYS A 87 10.93 -17.07 -23.24
CA LYS A 87 12.18 -16.52 -22.71
C LYS A 87 12.01 -15.07 -22.27
N GLY A 88 10.98 -14.81 -21.47
CA GLY A 88 10.87 -13.59 -20.68
C GLY A 88 9.74 -12.65 -21.08
N ARG A 89 8.83 -13.03 -21.98
CA ARG A 89 7.67 -12.19 -22.32
C ARG A 89 6.53 -12.47 -21.34
N LEU A 90 6.17 -11.47 -20.55
CA LEU A 90 5.04 -11.54 -19.64
C LEU A 90 3.93 -10.60 -20.10
N ARG A 91 2.72 -11.13 -20.28
CA ARG A 91 1.51 -10.36 -20.62
C ARG A 91 0.37 -10.78 -19.72
N ARG A 92 -0.31 -9.80 -19.13
CA ARG A 92 -1.47 -10.06 -18.27
C ARG A 92 -2.66 -10.56 -19.11
N PRO A 93 -3.36 -11.63 -18.69
CA PRO A 93 -4.63 -12.01 -19.30
C PRO A 93 -5.70 -10.93 -19.09
N ASN A 94 -6.45 -10.60 -20.14
CA ASN A 94 -7.44 -9.51 -20.12
C ASN A 94 -8.53 -9.66 -19.04
N LEU A 95 -8.91 -10.91 -18.73
CA LEU A 95 -9.97 -11.24 -17.77
C LEU A 95 -9.50 -11.20 -16.30
N VAL A 96 -8.19 -11.08 -16.06
CA VAL A 96 -7.60 -11.15 -14.72
C VAL A 96 -7.29 -9.74 -14.22
N PRO A 97 -7.79 -9.35 -13.03
CA PRO A 97 -7.42 -8.09 -12.38
C PRO A 97 -5.90 -7.93 -12.19
N LEU A 98 -5.42 -6.69 -12.29
CA LEU A 98 -3.98 -6.39 -12.23
C LEU A 98 -3.35 -6.79 -10.89
N ASP A 99 -4.02 -6.49 -9.78
CA ASP A 99 -3.61 -6.85 -8.43
C ASP A 99 -3.47 -8.37 -8.26
N THR A 100 -4.49 -9.14 -8.68
CA THR A 100 -4.43 -10.60 -8.67
C THR A 100 -3.24 -11.12 -9.48
N PHE A 101 -2.98 -10.54 -10.66
CA PHE A 101 -1.83 -10.95 -11.48
C PHE A 101 -0.49 -10.61 -10.81
N LEU A 102 -0.36 -9.42 -10.20
CA LEU A 102 0.85 -9.01 -9.48
C LEU A 102 1.14 -9.92 -8.26
N GLU A 103 0.11 -10.36 -7.55
CA GLU A 103 0.25 -11.34 -6.46
C GLU A 103 0.83 -12.67 -6.94
N GLU A 104 0.41 -13.14 -8.12
CA GLU A 104 0.95 -14.36 -8.72
C GLU A 104 2.40 -14.20 -9.20
N ILE A 105 2.72 -13.08 -9.87
CA ILE A 105 4.11 -12.76 -10.28
C ILE A 105 5.02 -12.74 -9.04
N THR A 106 4.53 -12.16 -7.95
CA THR A 106 5.26 -12.12 -6.67
C THR A 106 5.42 -13.52 -6.08
N PHE A 107 4.38 -14.35 -6.10
CA PHE A 107 4.45 -15.69 -5.54
C PHE A 107 5.42 -16.61 -6.29
N PHE A 108 5.40 -16.58 -7.62
CA PHE A 108 6.32 -17.37 -8.44
C PHE A 108 7.74 -16.79 -8.51
N ASP A 109 8.00 -15.68 -7.81
CA ASP A 109 9.27 -14.94 -7.80
C ASP A 109 9.81 -14.70 -9.21
N LEU A 110 8.97 -14.16 -10.09
CA LEU A 110 9.44 -13.75 -11.42
C LEU A 110 10.37 -12.53 -11.29
N ASP A 111 11.37 -12.46 -12.17
CA ASP A 111 12.42 -11.45 -12.12
C ASP A 111 11.87 -10.00 -12.16
N GLN A 112 12.65 -9.05 -11.65
CA GLN A 112 12.30 -7.61 -11.68
C GLN A 112 12.03 -7.10 -13.10
N ASP A 113 12.65 -7.71 -14.11
CA ASP A 113 12.42 -7.40 -15.52
C ASP A 113 10.99 -7.74 -15.96
N ALA A 114 10.43 -8.82 -15.44
CA ALA A 114 9.05 -9.22 -15.71
C ALA A 114 8.06 -8.21 -15.09
N PHE A 115 8.34 -7.78 -13.85
CA PHE A 115 7.59 -6.70 -13.21
C PHE A 115 7.68 -5.38 -13.96
N ALA A 116 8.87 -5.03 -14.47
CA ALA A 116 9.08 -3.80 -15.24
C ALA A 116 8.30 -3.83 -16.57
N GLN A 117 8.22 -4.99 -17.22
CA GLN A 117 7.43 -5.16 -18.44
C GLN A 117 5.93 -4.94 -18.19
N VAL A 118 5.38 -5.60 -17.17
CA VAL A 118 3.95 -5.43 -16.82
C VAL A 118 3.64 -3.99 -16.43
N ARG A 119 4.53 -3.32 -15.68
CA ARG A 119 4.36 -1.89 -15.35
C ARG A 119 4.32 -0.99 -16.57
N LYS A 120 5.19 -1.24 -17.56
CA LYS A 120 5.22 -0.49 -18.83
C LYS A 120 3.94 -0.72 -19.64
N ASP A 121 3.51 -1.97 -19.75
CA ASP A 121 2.30 -2.34 -20.51
C ASP A 121 1.01 -1.76 -19.90
N GLU A 122 0.94 -1.68 -18.57
CA GLU A 122 -0.22 -1.14 -17.84
C GLU A 122 -0.16 0.39 -17.65
N ASN A 123 0.84 1.07 -18.23
CA ASN A 123 1.07 2.52 -18.07
C ASN A 123 1.13 2.99 -16.60
N LEU A 124 1.60 2.11 -15.70
CA LEU A 124 1.71 2.44 -14.28
C LEU A 124 2.92 3.36 -14.10
N LYS A 125 2.67 4.62 -13.77
CA LYS A 125 3.74 5.52 -13.31
C LYS A 125 4.33 4.93 -12.03
N GLU A 126 5.66 4.88 -11.94
CA GLU A 126 6.30 4.52 -10.69
C GLU A 126 5.73 5.42 -9.59
N VAL A 127 5.22 4.81 -8.52
CA VAL A 127 4.87 5.58 -7.32
C VAL A 127 6.18 6.15 -6.82
N GLU A 128 6.43 7.42 -7.13
CA GLU A 128 7.55 8.16 -6.61
C GLU A 128 7.47 8.00 -5.09
N LYS A 129 8.39 7.19 -4.53
CA LYS A 129 8.45 6.98 -3.07
C LYS A 129 8.64 8.36 -2.49
N THR A 130 7.59 8.94 -1.93
CA THR A 130 7.63 10.28 -1.37
C THR A 130 8.69 10.25 -0.29
N GLN A 131 9.89 10.74 -0.60
CA GLN A 131 11.01 10.66 0.32
C GLN A 131 10.65 11.51 1.52
N LEU A 132 10.56 10.88 2.70
CA LEU A 132 10.27 11.58 3.93
C LEU A 132 11.27 12.73 4.09
N PRO A 133 10.80 13.98 4.32
CA PRO A 133 11.65 15.15 4.31
C PRO A 133 12.90 14.91 5.16
N ARG A 134 14.08 15.18 4.60
CA ARG A 134 15.39 14.85 5.21
C ARG A 134 15.61 15.54 6.57
N ASN A 135 14.91 16.64 6.80
CA ASN A 135 15.00 17.46 8.01
C ASN A 135 14.41 16.72 9.23
N ARG A 136 15.27 16.36 10.19
CA ARG A 136 14.89 15.66 11.43
C ARG A 136 13.77 16.39 12.18
N CYS A 137 13.84 17.72 12.29
CA CYS A 137 12.80 18.55 12.92
C CYS A 137 11.45 18.48 12.19
N ARG A 138 11.46 18.45 10.85
CA ARG A 138 10.25 18.35 10.02
C ARG A 138 9.61 16.97 10.16
N ARG A 139 10.39 15.92 10.38
CA ARG A 139 9.90 14.57 10.73
C ARG A 139 9.22 14.55 12.10
N PHE A 140 9.83 15.16 13.12
CA PHE A 140 9.19 15.24 14.45
C PHE A 140 7.92 16.09 14.44
N ALA A 141 7.92 17.22 13.72
CA ALA A 141 6.72 18.04 13.54
C ALA A 141 5.61 17.26 12.82
N LEU A 142 5.95 16.53 11.75
CA LEU A 142 5.02 15.67 11.04
C LEU A 142 4.46 14.57 11.95
N LEU A 143 5.29 13.90 12.76
CA LEU A 143 4.83 12.89 13.71
C LEU A 143 3.89 13.47 14.78
N ARG A 144 4.13 14.70 15.25
CA ARG A 144 3.22 15.41 16.16
C ARG A 144 1.89 15.70 15.48
N VAL A 145 1.91 16.21 14.25
CA VAL A 145 0.70 16.46 13.45
C VAL A 145 -0.08 15.18 13.19
N LEU A 146 0.58 14.06 12.87
CA LEU A 146 -0.06 12.76 12.66
C LEU A 146 -0.65 12.19 13.96
N ARG A 147 -0.04 12.47 15.12
CA ARG A 147 -0.64 12.14 16.43
C ARG A 147 -1.88 12.99 16.70
N CYS A 148 -1.81 14.30 16.45
CA CYS A 148 -2.98 15.18 16.53
C CYS A 148 -4.06 14.80 15.52
N ALA A 149 -3.71 14.23 14.36
CA ALA A 149 -4.68 13.76 13.39
C ALA A 149 -5.55 12.60 13.93
N ARG A 150 -5.16 11.97 15.04
CA ARG A 150 -6.06 11.04 15.75
C ARG A 150 -7.26 11.75 16.39
N ILE A 151 -7.20 13.06 16.60
CA ILE A 151 -8.38 13.86 16.99
C ILE A 151 -9.46 13.85 15.90
N PHE A 152 -9.10 13.65 14.63
CA PHE A 152 -10.09 13.44 13.57
C PHE A 152 -10.82 12.10 13.71
N LYS A 153 -10.29 11.11 14.46
CA LYS A 153 -11.07 9.94 14.85
C LYS A 153 -12.19 10.30 15.82
N PHE A 154 -11.98 11.29 16.71
CA PHE A 154 -13.08 11.83 17.52
C PHE A 154 -14.15 12.44 16.62
N TYR A 155 -13.81 13.15 15.54
CA TYR A 155 -14.80 13.63 14.56
C TYR A 155 -15.67 12.50 13.97
N ARG A 156 -15.08 11.32 13.70
CA ARG A 156 -15.85 10.14 13.29
C ARG A 156 -16.83 9.67 14.38
N VAL A 157 -16.42 9.70 15.65
CA VAL A 157 -17.31 9.40 16.80
C VAL A 157 -18.42 10.44 16.92
N PHE A 158 -18.10 11.74 16.84
CA PHE A 158 -19.05 12.85 16.87
C PHE A 158 -20.09 12.75 15.73
N LYS A 159 -19.69 12.34 14.52
CA LYS A 159 -20.60 12.14 13.39
C LYS A 159 -21.61 11.00 13.62
N ASN A 160 -21.21 9.96 14.34
CA ASN A 160 -22.04 8.77 14.56
C ASN A 160 -23.05 8.94 15.70
N ILE A 161 -22.90 9.97 16.54
CA ILE A 161 -23.82 10.27 17.64
C ILE A 161 -24.92 11.21 17.13
N LYS A 162 -26.17 10.72 17.08
CA LYS A 162 -27.34 11.49 16.64
C LYS A 162 -27.55 12.79 17.44
N THR A 163 -27.24 12.75 18.74
CA THR A 163 -27.32 13.89 19.67
C THR A 163 -26.48 15.09 19.24
N MET A 164 -25.33 14.87 18.59
CA MET A 164 -24.45 15.96 18.14
C MET A 164 -25.07 16.79 17.02
N ARG A 165 -25.87 16.18 16.15
CA ARG A 165 -26.57 16.91 15.09
C ARG A 165 -27.57 17.89 15.69
N VAL A 166 -28.30 17.46 16.73
CA VAL A 166 -29.26 18.31 17.43
C VAL A 166 -28.53 19.48 18.11
N LEU A 167 -27.45 19.19 18.84
CA LEU A 167 -26.62 20.22 19.48
C LEU A 167 -26.09 21.26 18.48
N VAL A 168 -25.57 20.82 17.32
CA VAL A 168 -25.04 21.74 16.30
C VAL A 168 -26.12 22.63 15.71
N VAL A 169 -27.33 22.11 15.50
CA VAL A 169 -28.46 22.92 15.01
C VAL A 169 -28.87 23.95 16.07
N THR A 170 -28.98 23.55 17.34
CA THR A 170 -29.29 24.48 18.45
C THR A 170 -28.23 25.56 18.59
N VAL A 171 -26.95 25.18 18.55
CA VAL A 171 -25.83 26.13 18.63
C VAL A 171 -25.87 27.09 17.44
N LYS A 172 -26.17 26.61 16.24
CA LYS A 172 -26.29 27.45 15.04
C LYS A 172 -27.43 28.46 15.17
N GLU A 173 -28.56 28.03 15.72
CA GLU A 173 -29.72 28.90 15.92
C GLU A 173 -29.45 29.98 16.98
N SER A 174 -28.69 29.65 18.03
CA SER A 174 -28.31 30.60 19.08
C SER A 174 -27.06 31.44 18.76
N MET A 175 -26.44 31.28 17.59
CA MET A 175 -25.24 32.04 17.19
C MET A 175 -25.33 33.56 17.35
N PRO A 176 -26.41 34.25 16.91
CA PRO A 176 -26.46 35.70 17.03
C PRO A 176 -26.40 36.14 18.50
N ASP A 177 -27.05 35.43 19.41
CA ASP A 177 -27.05 35.75 20.84
C ASP A 177 -25.67 35.53 21.47
N PHE A 178 -24.99 34.43 21.11
CA PHE A 178 -23.60 34.18 21.53
C PHE A 178 -22.64 35.25 21.00
N LEU A 179 -22.85 35.73 19.77
CA LEU A 179 -22.01 36.77 19.18
C LEU A 179 -22.21 38.11 19.91
N VAL A 180 -23.46 38.49 20.21
CA VAL A 180 -23.76 39.70 20.99
C VAL A 180 -23.12 39.62 22.38
N LEU A 181 -23.21 38.46 23.04
CA LEU A 181 -22.54 38.23 24.32
C LEU A 181 -21.02 38.39 24.22
N ALA A 182 -20.38 37.76 23.22
CA ALA A 182 -18.94 37.84 23.02
C ALA A 182 -18.47 39.28 22.74
N VAL A 183 -19.18 40.03 21.90
CA VAL A 183 -18.86 41.44 21.62
C VAL A 183 -19.03 42.30 22.87
N THR A 184 -20.10 42.09 23.64
CA THR A 184 -20.33 42.82 24.88
C THR A 184 -19.23 42.56 25.91
N LEU A 185 -18.80 41.29 26.07
CA LEU A 185 -17.68 40.92 26.94
C LEU A 185 -16.36 41.55 26.48
N MET A 186 -16.08 41.56 25.18
CA MET A 186 -14.85 42.16 24.64
C MET A 186 -14.81 43.68 24.83
N LEU A 187 -15.93 44.38 24.63
CA LEU A 187 -16.03 45.82 24.89
C LEU A 187 -15.81 46.13 26.38
N MET A 188 -16.43 45.37 27.28
CA MET A 188 -16.24 45.53 28.72
C MET A 188 -14.79 45.24 29.12
N ALA A 189 -14.20 44.14 28.65
CA ALA A 189 -12.81 43.81 28.95
C ALA A 189 -11.82 44.86 28.44
N PHE A 190 -12.08 45.47 27.28
CA PHE A 190 -11.26 46.56 26.75
C PHE A 190 -11.39 47.84 27.60
N LEU A 191 -12.62 48.21 28.00
CA LEU A 191 -12.86 49.37 28.87
C LEU A 191 -12.20 49.20 30.23
N PHE A 192 -12.44 48.07 30.91
CA PHE A 192 -11.83 47.79 32.22
C PHE A 192 -10.32 47.59 32.13
N GLY A 193 -9.82 46.96 31.06
CA GLY A 193 -8.38 46.81 30.83
C GLY A 193 -7.68 48.14 30.60
N THR A 194 -8.30 49.07 29.86
CA THR A 194 -7.76 50.41 29.65
C THR A 194 -7.78 51.23 30.94
N ALA A 195 -8.86 51.15 31.72
CA ALA A 195 -8.94 51.81 33.03
C ALA A 195 -7.88 51.27 34.01
N ALA A 196 -7.69 49.95 34.08
CA ALA A 196 -6.67 49.32 34.92
C ALA A 196 -5.25 49.72 34.48
N TYR A 197 -4.99 49.79 33.18
CA TYR A 197 -3.72 50.30 32.65
C TYR A 197 -3.46 51.76 33.05
N LEU A 198 -4.47 52.63 33.05
CA LEU A 198 -4.30 54.02 33.45
C LEU A 198 -4.06 54.20 34.95
N ILE A 199 -4.64 53.33 35.78
CA ILE A 199 -4.49 53.38 37.25
C ILE A 199 -3.14 52.80 37.68
N GLU A 200 -2.73 51.69 37.09
CA GLU A 200 -1.60 50.89 37.60
C GLU A 200 -0.37 50.92 36.67
N GLY A 201 -0.56 51.17 35.37
CA GLY A 201 0.49 51.09 34.35
C GLY A 201 1.57 52.18 34.43
N THR A 202 1.43 53.15 35.34
CA THR A 202 2.46 54.17 35.62
C THR A 202 3.49 53.73 36.67
N ASN A 203 3.28 52.59 37.34
CA ASN A 203 4.22 52.06 38.32
C ASN A 203 5.27 51.17 37.65
N ASP A 204 6.55 51.38 37.96
CA ASP A 204 7.69 50.66 37.37
C ASP A 204 7.69 49.13 37.61
N ASN A 205 6.87 48.63 38.54
CA ASN A 205 6.70 47.21 38.87
C ASN A 205 5.27 46.67 38.59
N SER A 206 4.49 47.34 37.75
CA SER A 206 3.12 46.92 37.45
C SER A 206 3.06 45.68 36.55
N ALA A 207 2.21 44.72 36.90
CA ALA A 207 1.94 43.54 36.06
C ALA A 207 1.16 43.89 34.78
N LEU A 208 0.65 45.12 34.70
CA LEU A 208 -0.19 45.68 33.63
C LEU A 208 0.56 46.75 32.83
N ASP A 209 1.73 46.41 32.31
CA ASP A 209 2.63 47.29 31.55
C ASP A 209 2.15 47.63 30.12
N SER A 210 1.12 46.95 29.61
CA SER A 210 0.56 47.22 28.28
C SER A 210 -0.94 47.00 28.19
N ILE A 211 -1.61 47.78 27.33
CA ILE A 211 -3.05 47.69 27.09
C ILE A 211 -3.50 46.27 26.70
N PRO A 212 -2.79 45.50 25.84
CA PRO A 212 -3.18 44.12 25.54
C PRO A 212 -3.10 43.18 26.75
N LYS A 213 -2.09 43.34 27.62
CA LYS A 213 -1.96 42.53 28.85
C LYS A 213 -3.05 42.89 29.87
N ALA A 214 -3.36 44.18 30.03
CA ALA A 214 -4.46 44.64 30.88
C ALA A 214 -5.84 44.23 30.37
N THR A 215 -6.03 44.21 29.04
CA THR A 215 -7.25 43.68 28.42
C THR A 215 -7.37 42.17 28.63
N TYR A 216 -6.28 41.40 28.53
CA TYR A 216 -6.28 39.97 28.86
C TYR A 216 -6.65 39.71 30.33
N TRP A 217 -6.08 40.48 31.26
CA TRP A 217 -6.47 40.45 32.66
C TRP A 217 -7.97 40.75 32.83
N GLY A 218 -8.49 41.79 32.15
CA GLY A 218 -9.91 42.12 32.13
C GLY A 218 -10.80 40.98 31.63
N ILE A 219 -10.39 40.24 30.60
CA ILE A 219 -11.11 39.05 30.11
C ILE A 219 -11.14 37.96 31.19
N VAL A 220 -10.02 37.67 31.84
CA VAL A 220 -9.91 36.63 32.89
C VAL A 220 -10.81 36.96 34.09
N THR A 221 -10.81 38.21 34.53
CA THR A 221 -11.64 38.68 35.65
C THR A 221 -13.13 38.68 35.29
N LEU A 222 -13.49 39.16 34.10
CA LEU A 222 -14.89 39.21 33.64
C LEU A 222 -15.49 37.82 33.37
N THR A 223 -14.64 36.84 33.02
CA THR A 223 -15.04 35.43 32.85
C THR A 223 -14.92 34.60 34.12
N SER A 224 -14.53 35.22 35.26
CA SER A 224 -14.33 34.55 36.56
C SER A 224 -13.37 33.34 36.51
N VAL A 225 -12.42 33.35 35.58
CA VAL A 225 -11.38 32.33 35.47
C VAL A 225 -10.29 32.54 36.52
N GLY A 226 -10.04 33.80 36.89
CA GLY A 226 -9.02 34.24 37.84
C GLY A 226 -9.59 34.72 39.17
#